data_AF-A0A973KM03-F1
#
_entry.id   AF-A0A973KM03-F1
#
_cell.length_a   1.000
_cell.length_b   1.000
_cell.length_c   1.000
_cell.angle_alpha   90.00
_cell.angle_beta   90.00
_cell.angle_gamma   90.00
#
_symmetry.space_group_name_H-M   'P 1'
#
loop_
_entity.id
_entity.type
_entity.pdbx_description
1 polymer ?
#
loop_
_entity_poly.entity_id
_entity_poly.type
_entity_poly.pdbx_seq_one_letter_code
_entity_poly.pdbx_strand_id
1 'polypeptide(L)'
;MRPLTARSIVLSTLLGHHPPQLPARALVRVGALFGAAEGTVRVALTRMVAAGDLEQRGGAYRLTDRLLARQARQDDSRAPRTRRWDGGWEIAVVTSDRRAAP
;
A
#
# COMPACT_ATOMS: atom_id res chain seq x y z
N MET A 1 1.38 18.05 12.73
CA MET A 1 1.23 17.00 11.70
C MET A 1 2.44 16.07 11.76
N ARG A 2 2.25 14.77 11.54
CA ARG A 2 3.32 13.77 11.63
C ARG A 2 4.07 13.72 10.28
N PRO A 3 5.41 13.76 10.24
CA PRO A 3 6.15 13.73 8.97
C PRO A 3 5.83 12.46 8.16
N LEU A 4 5.76 12.60 6.84
CA LEU A 4 5.59 11.44 5.96
C LEU A 4 6.83 10.54 6.03
N THR A 5 6.62 9.24 6.11
CA THR A 5 7.71 8.25 6.10
C THR A 5 8.21 8.04 4.68
N ALA A 6 9.50 7.68 4.52
CA ALA A 6 10.05 7.32 3.20
C ALA A 6 9.24 6.20 2.51
N ARG A 7 8.76 5.22 3.28
CA ARG A 7 7.88 4.16 2.79
C ARG A 7 6.58 4.72 2.20
N SER A 8 5.86 5.55 2.96
CA SER A 8 4.58 6.11 2.50
C SER A 8 4.74 7.03 1.30
N ILE A 9 5.85 7.78 1.23
CA ILE A 9 6.20 8.61 0.08
C ILE A 9 6.38 7.73 -1.16
N VAL A 10 7.23 6.69 -1.08
CA VAL A 10 7.49 5.79 -2.21
C VAL A 10 6.20 5.09 -2.69
N LEU A 11 5.41 4.52 -1.77
CA LEU A 11 4.16 3.85 -2.12
C LEU A 11 3.20 4.81 -2.83
N SER A 12 2.96 5.99 -2.25
CA SER A 12 2.03 6.97 -2.83
C SER A 12 2.50 7.49 -4.19
N THR A 13 3.82 7.67 -4.35
CA THR A 13 4.43 8.09 -5.62
C THR A 13 4.20 7.04 -6.72
N LEU A 14 4.45 5.77 -6.41
CA LEU A 14 4.27 4.68 -7.37
C LEU A 14 2.79 4.44 -7.69
N LEU A 15 1.88 4.61 -6.73
CA LEU A 15 0.44 4.52 -6.96
C LEU A 15 -0.08 5.63 -7.90
N GLY A 16 0.51 6.82 -7.84
CA GLY A 16 0.16 7.92 -8.76
C GLY A 16 0.81 7.79 -10.13
N HIS A 17 1.81 6.93 -10.32
CA HIS A 17 2.56 6.80 -11.57
C HIS A 17 2.08 5.62 -12.41
N HIS A 18 1.90 5.81 -13.72
CA HIS A 18 1.42 4.78 -14.65
C HIS A 18 2.41 4.62 -15.81
N PRO A 19 3.08 3.47 -15.94
CA PRO A 19 3.03 2.29 -15.06
C PRO A 19 3.65 2.56 -13.67
N PRO A 20 3.32 1.78 -12.61
CA PRO A 20 3.78 2.03 -11.24
C PRO A 20 5.25 1.60 -11.03
N GLN A 21 6.16 2.17 -11.81
CA GLN A 21 7.59 1.85 -11.84
C GLN A 21 8.43 3.11 -11.98
N LEU A 22 9.42 3.29 -11.10
CA LEU A 22 10.35 4.43 -11.17
C LEU A 22 11.79 4.02 -10.81
N PRO A 23 12.81 4.65 -11.43
CA PRO A 23 14.21 4.43 -11.06
C PRO A 23 14.51 5.00 -9.67
N ALA A 24 15.51 4.42 -8.98
CA ALA A 24 15.92 4.85 -7.63
C ALA A 24 16.12 6.37 -7.50
N ARG A 25 16.79 6.97 -8.49
CA ARG A 25 17.06 8.42 -8.54
C ARG A 25 15.78 9.27 -8.53
N ALA A 26 14.71 8.80 -9.16
CA ALA A 26 13.44 9.53 -9.17
C ALA A 26 12.77 9.45 -7.80
N LEU A 27 12.77 8.28 -7.17
CA LEU A 27 12.21 8.08 -5.83
C LEU A 27 12.99 8.84 -4.76
N VAL A 28 14.33 8.93 -4.88
CA VAL A 28 15.17 9.78 -4.02
C VAL A 28 14.81 11.26 -4.19
N ARG A 29 14.66 11.74 -5.42
CA ARG A 29 14.24 13.14 -5.67
C ARG A 29 12.88 13.44 -5.09
N VAL A 30 11.91 12.54 -5.23
CA VAL A 30 10.60 12.72 -4.61
C VAL A 30 10.71 12.72 -3.09
N GLY A 31 11.48 11.80 -2.49
CA GLY A 31 11.75 11.80 -1.06
C GLY A 31 12.33 13.12 -0.55
N ALA A 32 13.26 13.73 -1.30
CA ALA A 32 13.85 15.02 -0.96
C ALA A 32 12.83 16.16 -0.94
N LEU A 33 11.81 16.14 -1.81
CA LEU A 33 10.70 17.13 -1.79
C LEU A 33 9.92 17.10 -0.47
N PHE A 34 9.93 15.96 0.22
CA PHE A 34 9.29 15.78 1.53
C PHE A 34 10.30 15.79 2.70
N GLY A 35 11.54 16.22 2.46
CA GLY A 35 12.58 16.31 3.49
C GLY A 35 13.21 14.97 3.90
N ALA A 36 13.02 13.90 3.13
CA ALA A 36 13.66 12.62 3.40
C ALA A 36 15.09 12.60 2.86
N ALA A 37 16.07 12.28 3.73
CA ALA A 37 17.45 12.10 3.30
C ALA A 37 17.59 10.94 2.30
N GLU A 38 18.51 11.07 1.34
CA GLU A 38 18.73 10.07 0.30
C GLU A 38 18.99 8.67 0.88
N GLY A 39 19.86 8.57 1.89
CA GLY A 39 20.15 7.30 2.56
C GLY A 39 18.91 6.66 3.18
N THR A 40 18.02 7.46 3.75
CA THR A 40 16.74 6.99 4.31
C THR A 40 15.83 6.40 3.24
N VAL A 41 15.74 7.05 2.07
CA VAL A 41 14.95 6.53 0.94
C VAL A 41 15.53 5.22 0.43
N ARG A 42 16.87 5.14 0.24
CA ARG A 42 17.53 3.91 -0.23
C ARG A 42 17.35 2.75 0.74
N VAL A 43 17.52 2.98 2.03
CA VAL A 43 17.27 1.95 3.07
C VAL A 43 15.80 1.50 3.04
N ALA A 44 14.86 2.43 2.90
CA ALA A 44 13.45 2.08 2.79
C ALA A 44 13.17 1.22 1.56
N LEU A 45 13.72 1.56 0.39
CA LEU A 45 13.58 0.77 -0.83
C LEU A 45 14.08 -0.66 -0.64
N THR A 46 15.28 -0.85 -0.09
CA THR A 46 15.84 -2.19 0.18
C THR A 46 14.94 -2.98 1.14
N ARG A 47 14.46 -2.36 2.23
CA ARG A 47 13.55 -3.00 3.18
C ARG A 47 12.21 -3.36 2.56
N MET A 48 11.67 -2.51 1.69
CA MET A 48 10.41 -2.73 0.99
C MET A 48 10.51 -3.86 -0.04
N VAL A 49 11.67 -4.02 -0.70
CA VAL A 49 11.95 -5.19 -1.54
C VAL A 49 12.02 -6.45 -0.68
N ALA A 50 12.76 -6.43 0.43
CA ALA A 50 12.86 -7.57 1.34
C ALA A 50 11.50 -7.98 1.94
N ALA A 51 10.60 -7.02 2.17
CA ALA A 51 9.24 -7.26 2.65
C ALA A 51 8.24 -7.68 1.55
N GLY A 52 8.65 -7.72 0.28
CA GLY A 52 7.80 -8.06 -0.86
C GLY A 52 6.75 -7.00 -1.22
N ASP A 53 6.97 -5.75 -0.82
CA ASP A 53 6.13 -4.62 -1.23
C ASP A 53 6.52 -4.09 -2.62
N LEU A 54 7.82 -4.17 -2.91
CA LEU A 54 8.41 -3.75 -4.17
C LEU A 54 9.20 -4.89 -4.80
N GLU A 55 9.36 -4.81 -6.11
CA GLU A 55 10.33 -5.59 -6.86
C GLU A 55 11.28 -4.65 -7.62
N GLN A 56 12.54 -5.05 -7.71
CA GLN A 56 13.55 -4.34 -8.48
C GLN A 56 13.75 -5.05 -9.82
N ARG A 57 13.50 -4.35 -10.94
CA ARG A 57 13.70 -4.89 -12.29
C ARG A 57 14.30 -3.81 -13.18
N GLY A 58 15.42 -4.13 -13.85
CA GLY A 58 16.06 -3.21 -14.80
C GLY A 58 16.50 -1.87 -14.18
N GLY A 59 16.91 -1.86 -12.92
CA GLY A 59 17.32 -0.63 -12.22
C GLY A 59 16.18 0.27 -11.73
N ALA A 60 14.92 -0.20 -11.85
CA ALA A 60 13.74 0.50 -11.35
C ALA A 60 12.97 -0.34 -10.32
N TYR A 61 12.22 0.35 -9.47
CA TYR A 61 11.37 -0.24 -8.44
C TYR A 61 9.92 -0.16 -8.88
N ARG A 62 9.19 -1.27 -8.71
CA ARG A 62 7.79 -1.45 -9.08
C ARG A 62 7.01 -1.99 -7.88
N LEU A 63 5.74 -1.60 -7.74
CA LEU A 63 4.82 -2.23 -6.77
C LEU A 63 4.55 -3.67 -7.19
N THR A 64 4.54 -4.60 -6.23
CA THR A 64 4.15 -5.98 -6.52
C THR A 64 2.66 -6.07 -6.86
N ASP A 65 2.29 -7.02 -7.74
CA ASP A 65 0.90 -7.23 -8.16
C ASP A 65 -0.03 -7.50 -6.97
N ARG A 66 0.46 -8.22 -5.95
CA ARG A 66 -0.25 -8.46 -4.69
C ARG A 66 -0.63 -7.16 -3.99
N LEU A 67 0.27 -6.17 -3.97
CA LEU A 67 0.04 -4.90 -3.29
C LEU A 67 -0.90 -4.00 -4.11
N LEU A 68 -0.78 -4.00 -5.44
CA LEU A 68 -1.71 -3.32 -6.34
C LEU A 68 -3.14 -3.87 -6.20
N ALA A 69 -3.30 -5.20 -6.20
CA ALA A 69 -4.60 -5.85 -6.00
C ALA A 69 -5.18 -5.58 -4.59
N ARG A 70 -4.32 -5.45 -3.57
CA ARG A 70 -4.76 -5.03 -2.23
C ARG A 70 -5.20 -3.57 -2.22
N GLN A 71 -4.48 -2.69 -2.90
CA GLN A 71 -4.82 -1.27 -2.99
C GLN A 71 -6.17 -1.07 -3.68
N ALA A 72 -6.39 -1.70 -4.84
CA ALA A 72 -7.67 -1.62 -5.55
C ALA A 72 -8.86 -2.00 -4.64
N ARG A 73 -8.73 -3.09 -3.88
CA ARG A 73 -9.75 -3.50 -2.90
C ARG A 73 -9.95 -2.48 -1.77
N GLN A 74 -8.88 -1.81 -1.31
CA GLN A 74 -8.99 -0.75 -0.30
C GLN A 74 -9.68 0.49 -0.86
N ASP A 75 -9.41 0.85 -2.11
CA ASP A 75 -10.03 1.99 -2.76
C ASP A 75 -11.53 1.73 -3.02
N ASP A 76 -11.88 0.52 -3.48
CA ASP A 76 -13.28 0.07 -3.56
C ASP A 76 -13.99 0.09 -2.20
N SER A 77 -13.27 -0.22 -1.11
CA SER A 77 -13.82 -0.15 0.25
C SER A 77 -13.98 1.29 0.76
N ARG A 78 -13.18 2.24 0.25
CA ARG A 78 -13.26 3.67 0.61
C ARG A 78 -14.40 4.39 -0.11
N ALA A 79 -14.70 3.97 -1.34
CA ALA A 79 -15.82 4.47 -2.13
C ALA A 79 -16.81 3.32 -2.43
N PRO A 80 -17.42 2.72 -1.39
CA PRO A 80 -18.32 1.60 -1.59
C PRO A 80 -19.50 2.06 -2.44
N ARG A 81 -19.91 1.21 -3.39
CA ARG A 81 -21.18 1.42 -4.11
C ARG A 81 -22.31 1.26 -3.10
N THR A 82 -22.86 2.37 -2.65
CA THR A 82 -23.97 2.39 -1.70
C THR A 82 -25.31 2.34 -2.43
N ARG A 83 -26.32 1.78 -1.78
CA ARG A 83 -27.73 1.85 -2.20
C ARG A 83 -28.48 2.82 -1.31
N ARG A 84 -29.58 3.39 -1.79
CA ARG A 84 -30.49 4.15 -0.93
C ARG A 84 -30.95 3.22 0.19
N TRP A 85 -30.80 3.69 1.42
CA TRP A 85 -31.23 2.93 2.59
C TRP A 85 -32.76 2.88 2.66
N ASP A 86 -33.31 1.71 2.94
CA ASP A 86 -34.76 1.41 3.02
C ASP A 86 -35.25 1.29 4.46
N GLY A 87 -34.38 1.48 5.45
CA GLY A 87 -34.69 1.33 6.88
C GLY A 87 -34.21 0.00 7.48
N GLY A 88 -33.77 -0.96 6.67
CA GLY A 88 -33.33 -2.28 7.13
C GLY A 88 -31.88 -2.32 7.60
N TRP A 89 -31.58 -3.22 8.54
CA TRP A 89 -30.20 -3.55 8.94
C TRP A 89 -29.95 -5.04 8.76
N GLU A 90 -28.77 -5.40 8.28
CA GLU A 90 -28.31 -6.78 8.24
C GLU A 90 -27.50 -7.08 9.51
N ILE A 91 -27.87 -8.14 10.23
CA ILE A 91 -27.15 -8.61 11.42
C ILE A 91 -26.63 -10.02 11.11
N ALA A 92 -25.31 -10.20 11.13
CA ALA A 92 -24.69 -11.51 11.02
C ALA A 92 -24.15 -11.94 12.39
N VAL A 93 -24.62 -13.09 12.88
CA VAL A 93 -24.14 -13.71 14.13
C VAL A 93 -23.25 -14.89 13.78
N VAL A 94 -21.97 -14.82 14.14
CA VAL A 94 -21.03 -15.93 13.95
C VAL A 94 -21.03 -16.79 15.22
N THR A 95 -21.59 -17.99 15.15
CA THR A 95 -21.51 -18.99 16.23
C THR A 95 -20.37 -19.95 15.95
N SER A 96 -19.39 -20.02 16.85
CA SER A 96 -18.36 -21.06 16.81
C SER A 96 -18.88 -22.33 17.49
N ASP A 97 -18.77 -23.50 16.84
CA ASP A 97 -18.99 -24.77 17.53
C ASP A 97 -17.94 -24.96 18.63
N ARG A 98 -18.40 -25.30 19.83
CA ARG A 98 -17.54 -25.61 20.97
C ARG A 98 -16.80 -26.91 20.65
N ARG A 99 -15.48 -26.85 20.43
CA ARG A 99 -14.65 -28.05 20.31
C ARG A 99 -14.75 -28.84 21.62
N ALA A 100 -15.32 -30.05 21.58
CA ALA A 100 -15.26 -30.97 22.71
C ALA A 100 -13.78 -31.31 22.98
N ALA A 101 -13.32 -31.12 24.21
CA ALA A 101 -11.99 -31.50 24.64
C ALA A 101 -11.91 -33.04 24.74
N PRO A 102 -10.81 -33.67 24.28
CA PRO A 102 -10.57 -35.10 24.48
C PRO A 102 -10.27 -35.45 25.93
#